data_AF-A0AA37TNZ0-F1
#
_entry.id   AF-A0AA37TNZ0-F1
#
_cell.length_a   1.000
_cell.length_b   1.000
_cell.length_c   1.000
_cell.angle_alpha   90.00
_cell.angle_beta   90.00
_cell.angle_gamma   90.00
#
_symmetry.space_group_name_H-M   'P 1'
#
loop_
_entity.id
_entity.type
_entity.pdbx_description
1 polymer ?
#
loop_
_entity_poly.entity_id
_entity_poly.type
_entity_poly.pdbx_seq_one_letter_code
_entity_poly.pdbx_strand_id
1 'polypeptide(L)'
;MRSHSAPSPAWEAIAWGTPAGPKAAGPNANTPVVPILLDADLQPFDTRPLAADSIERADGAVFLVTPATATPCPDVLERIRAALSARPDIGIFYGDDAVVDAEGLVTSVHCKPAFNPGLLMADDYVGFPLIIRASVLAAVTPSFGRREGNAAWFAFCLDALSAGIGLDRIPHTLLASPLARPKAGRKARARVLERWFRAAGQPLTTAAGLTPDTLEIRRTLADPPPVTLVIPTAQSRPKDGDGVPTDRPHIVQLLDSLARSTYPANRITVLIGDDREDDAIYQGRADRFTVKRIDTRRPAGEPFNYAAKMNRLWRAAETDLIILMNDDLVVRRRGWIEALLTFAMDQGVGGVGGRLLFPDGTIQHAGMTGGIFGVFAHPWYKRPAAERTYADWALTQRDCSAVTGALFATRKAVLEAVNGFDEGFALDFNDVDLCLKLRLLGYRIVYTPFAEMAHHESASRTTNFAPGSQTARFLRRWHDVLAEDPSYSPQLRTDTDVVAPRADATRWITERGTGAAAGR
;
A
#
# COMPACT_ATOMS: atom_id res chain seq x y z
N MET A 1 22.77 22.03 25.27
CA MET A 1 23.83 21.02 25.04
C MET A 1 23.19 19.86 24.30
N ARG A 2 23.46 19.71 22.99
CA ARG A 2 22.99 18.55 22.22
C ARG A 2 23.88 17.37 22.60
N SER A 3 23.33 16.30 23.19
CA SER A 3 24.09 15.06 23.38
C SER A 3 24.35 14.47 22.00
N HIS A 4 25.53 14.72 21.45
CA HIS A 4 25.97 14.04 20.24
C HIS A 4 26.40 12.65 20.68
N SER A 5 25.52 11.67 20.52
CA SER A 5 25.93 10.27 20.56
C SER A 5 27.02 10.07 19.51
N ALA A 6 28.17 9.53 19.91
CA ALA A 6 29.28 9.27 19.00
C ALA A 6 28.84 8.25 17.92
N PRO A 7 29.35 8.35 16.68
CA PRO A 7 29.11 7.35 15.65
C PRO A 7 29.48 5.93 16.11
N SER A 8 28.75 4.94 15.64
CA SER A 8 29.08 3.53 15.90
C SER A 8 30.48 3.20 15.37
N PRO A 9 31.35 2.55 16.16
CA PRO A 9 32.68 2.12 15.70
C PRO A 9 32.64 1.22 14.47
N ALA A 10 31.51 0.57 14.19
CA ALA A 10 31.32 -0.25 13.00
C ALA A 10 31.50 0.52 11.69
N TRP A 11 31.33 1.85 11.70
CA TRP A 11 31.56 2.68 10.51
C TRP A 11 33.04 2.91 10.20
N GLU A 12 33.95 2.72 11.16
CA GLU A 12 35.40 2.78 10.92
C GLU A 12 35.86 1.63 9.99
N ALA A 13 35.21 0.47 10.06
CA ALA A 13 35.49 -0.69 9.22
C ALA A 13 34.90 -0.59 7.79
N ILE A 14 33.95 0.32 7.57
CA ILE A 14 33.32 0.58 6.25
C ILE A 14 34.03 1.71 5.50
N ALA A 15 35.19 2.16 5.99
CA ALA A 15 35.93 3.28 5.45
C ALA A 15 36.27 3.13 3.95
N TRP A 16 35.78 4.11 3.18
CA TRP A 16 36.28 4.64 1.91
C TRP A 16 37.04 3.66 1.00
N GLY A 17 36.29 3.02 0.10
CA GLY A 17 36.89 2.36 -1.06
C GLY A 17 37.54 1.01 -0.77
N THR A 18 37.15 0.30 0.30
CA THR A 18 37.61 -1.08 0.54
C THR A 18 37.25 -1.95 -0.68
N PRO A 19 38.25 -2.43 -1.44
CA PRO A 19 38.02 -3.34 -2.55
C PRO A 19 37.37 -4.61 -2.01
N ALA A 20 36.54 -5.26 -2.81
CA ALA A 20 36.11 -6.59 -2.43
C ALA A 20 37.35 -7.51 -2.33
N GLY A 21 37.33 -8.44 -1.37
CA GLY A 21 38.29 -9.55 -1.38
C GLY A 21 38.25 -10.30 -2.72
N PRO A 22 39.27 -11.12 -3.03
CA PRO A 22 39.52 -11.69 -4.37
C PRO A 22 38.40 -12.60 -4.96
N LYS A 23 37.24 -12.73 -4.31
CA LYS A 23 36.09 -13.55 -4.71
C LYS A 23 34.90 -12.78 -5.29
N ALA A 24 34.88 -11.45 -5.30
CA ALA A 24 33.77 -10.72 -5.92
C ALA A 24 33.98 -10.63 -7.44
N ALA A 25 33.24 -11.45 -8.20
CA ALA A 25 33.17 -11.38 -9.65
C ALA A 25 31.91 -10.60 -10.08
N GLY A 26 32.08 -9.56 -10.90
CA GLY A 26 30.97 -8.80 -11.49
C GLY A 26 31.31 -7.32 -11.72
N PRO A 27 30.53 -6.60 -12.56
CA PRO A 27 30.82 -5.23 -12.99
C PRO A 27 30.85 -4.20 -11.84
N ASN A 28 30.21 -4.51 -10.69
CA ASN A 28 30.12 -3.64 -9.52
C ASN A 28 30.90 -4.17 -8.29
N ALA A 29 31.77 -5.16 -8.47
CA ALA A 29 32.51 -5.79 -7.36
C ALA A 29 33.36 -4.79 -6.54
N ASN A 30 33.85 -3.74 -7.20
CA ASN A 30 34.68 -2.70 -6.59
C ASN A 30 33.99 -1.33 -6.49
N THR A 31 32.66 -1.27 -6.64
CA THR A 31 31.91 -0.01 -6.47
C THR A 31 32.22 0.57 -5.07
N PRO A 32 32.77 1.80 -5.01
CA PRO A 32 33.01 2.48 -3.74
C PRO A 32 31.69 2.80 -3.04
N VAL A 33 31.61 2.51 -1.75
CA VAL A 33 30.48 2.87 -0.89
C VAL A 33 30.95 3.95 0.08
N VAL A 34 30.29 5.10 0.04
CA VAL A 34 30.63 6.28 0.84
C VAL A 34 29.57 6.50 1.92
N PRO A 35 29.88 6.34 3.22
CA PRO A 35 28.90 6.57 4.26
C PRO A 35 28.60 8.06 4.45
N ILE A 36 27.31 8.39 4.59
CA ILE A 36 26.82 9.70 5.04
C ILE A 36 26.09 9.48 6.36
N LEU A 37 26.77 9.82 7.45
CA LEU A 37 26.25 9.60 8.80
C LEU A 37 25.36 10.76 9.23
N LEU A 38 24.18 10.42 9.77
CA LEU A 38 23.18 11.39 10.19
C LEU A 38 23.10 11.51 11.71
N ASP A 39 22.89 12.74 12.19
CA ASP A 39 22.57 13.06 13.57
C ASP A 39 21.10 12.74 13.93
N ALA A 40 20.70 13.04 15.17
CA ALA A 40 19.34 12.79 15.66
C ALA A 40 18.26 13.66 14.97
N ASP A 41 18.66 14.78 14.35
CA ASP A 41 17.79 15.67 13.57
C ASP A 41 17.78 15.27 12.07
N LEU A 42 18.35 14.11 11.73
CA LEU A 42 18.52 13.59 10.37
C LEU A 42 19.37 14.48 9.47
N GLN A 43 20.27 15.28 10.06
CA GLN A 43 21.23 16.10 9.32
C GLN A 43 22.58 15.37 9.19
N PRO A 44 23.27 15.49 8.05
CA PRO A 44 24.62 14.95 7.91
C PRO A 44 25.59 15.58 8.92
N PHE A 45 26.40 14.76 9.60
CA PHE A 45 27.53 15.23 10.42
C PHE A 45 28.60 15.93 9.56
N ASP A 46 28.75 15.47 8.32
CA ASP A 46 29.68 15.99 7.33
C ASP A 46 28.97 16.13 5.99
N THR A 47 28.93 17.36 5.48
CA THR A 47 28.33 17.68 4.19
C THR A 47 29.33 17.71 3.05
N ARG A 48 30.65 17.55 3.30
CA ARG A 48 31.67 17.49 2.24
C ARG A 48 31.40 16.40 1.20
N PRO A 49 30.91 15.19 1.55
CA PRO A 49 30.54 14.18 0.56
C PRO A 49 29.39 14.60 -0.37
N LEU A 50 28.60 15.61 0.03
CA LEU A 50 27.48 16.16 -0.72
C LEU A 50 27.84 17.41 -1.53
N ALA A 51 29.11 17.86 -1.48
CA ALA A 51 29.58 18.96 -2.31
C ALA A 51 29.65 18.53 -3.79
N ALA A 52 29.34 19.43 -4.72
CA ALA A 52 29.30 19.16 -6.16
C ALA A 52 30.62 18.51 -6.65
N ASP A 53 31.77 19.12 -6.34
CA ASP A 53 33.09 18.59 -6.69
C ASP A 53 33.34 17.18 -6.14
N SER A 54 32.82 16.86 -4.95
CA SER A 54 32.96 15.53 -4.34
C SER A 54 32.10 14.49 -5.07
N ILE A 55 30.88 14.87 -5.46
CA ILE A 55 29.96 14.00 -6.20
C ILE A 55 30.50 13.72 -7.60
N GLU A 56 31.00 14.74 -8.30
CA GLU A 56 31.61 14.60 -9.64
C GLU A 56 32.84 13.69 -9.62
N ARG A 57 33.69 13.81 -8.59
CA ARG A 57 34.87 12.95 -8.42
C ARG A 57 34.52 11.52 -8.00
N ALA A 58 33.30 11.30 -7.50
CA ALA A 58 32.80 10.02 -7.05
C ALA A 58 32.05 9.25 -8.16
N ASP A 59 32.38 9.50 -9.43
CA ASP A 59 31.76 8.77 -10.55
C ASP A 59 31.89 7.25 -10.36
N GLY A 60 30.78 6.54 -10.56
CA GLY A 60 30.66 5.10 -10.27
C GLY A 60 30.55 4.72 -8.79
N ALA A 61 30.55 5.66 -7.83
CA ALA A 61 30.33 5.38 -6.41
C ALA A 61 28.85 5.39 -6.01
N VAL A 62 28.57 4.87 -4.81
CA VAL A 62 27.27 4.98 -4.14
C VAL A 62 27.43 5.52 -2.73
N PHE A 63 26.43 6.26 -2.27
CA PHE A 63 26.39 6.87 -0.96
C PHE A 63 25.42 6.11 -0.05
N LEU A 64 25.90 5.66 1.11
CA LEU A 64 25.10 4.98 2.13
C LEU A 64 24.71 5.97 3.23
N VAL A 65 23.47 6.45 3.19
CA VAL A 65 22.91 7.39 4.16
C VAL A 65 22.25 6.63 5.31
N THR A 66 22.67 6.93 6.54
CA THR A 66 22.28 6.15 7.73
C THR A 66 22.42 6.96 9.02
N PRO A 67 21.58 6.72 10.05
CA PRO A 67 21.84 7.22 11.40
C PRO A 67 23.22 6.78 11.89
N ALA A 68 23.99 7.69 12.49
CA ALA A 68 25.34 7.40 12.97
C ALA A 68 25.38 6.35 14.09
N THR A 69 24.28 6.23 14.85
CA THR A 69 24.14 5.25 15.93
C THR A 69 23.79 3.85 15.43
N ALA A 70 23.40 3.70 14.16
CA ALA A 70 23.06 2.40 13.60
C ALA A 70 24.33 1.57 13.33
N THR A 71 24.18 0.26 13.46
CA THR A 71 25.19 -0.75 13.10
C THR A 71 24.72 -1.49 11.85
N PRO A 72 25.53 -1.57 10.80
CA PRO A 72 25.18 -2.32 9.60
C PRO A 72 25.41 -3.83 9.76
N CYS A 73 24.66 -4.60 8.97
CA CYS A 73 24.89 -6.04 8.85
C CYS A 73 26.30 -6.35 8.30
N PRO A 74 26.91 -7.50 8.66
CA PRO A 74 28.28 -7.83 8.27
C PRO A 74 28.54 -7.82 6.75
N ASP A 75 27.54 -8.20 5.97
CA ASP A 75 27.60 -8.36 4.51
C ASP A 75 26.94 -7.20 3.76
N VAL A 76 26.75 -6.03 4.41
CA VAL A 76 26.05 -4.87 3.84
C VAL A 76 26.62 -4.44 2.48
N LEU A 77 27.95 -4.46 2.31
CA LEU A 77 28.60 -4.06 1.06
C LEU A 77 28.33 -5.06 -0.07
N GLU A 78 28.32 -6.35 0.23
CA GLU A 78 28.02 -7.40 -0.75
C GLU A 78 26.56 -7.29 -1.21
N ARG A 79 25.63 -7.08 -0.27
CA ARG A 79 24.20 -6.88 -0.56
C ARG A 79 23.95 -5.65 -1.43
N ILE A 80 24.60 -4.53 -1.12
CA ILE A 80 24.52 -3.31 -1.92
C ILE A 80 25.03 -3.55 -3.34
N ARG A 81 26.23 -4.13 -3.49
CA ARG A 81 26.83 -4.39 -4.81
C ARG A 81 26.00 -5.37 -5.64
N ALA A 82 25.44 -6.40 -5.02
CA ALA A 82 24.52 -7.33 -5.67
C ALA A 82 23.26 -6.61 -6.19
N ALA A 83 22.64 -5.76 -5.38
CA ALA A 83 21.47 -4.97 -5.79
C ALA A 83 21.78 -4.02 -6.94
N LEU A 84 22.92 -3.31 -6.87
CA LEU A 84 23.36 -2.40 -7.92
C LEU A 84 23.64 -3.11 -9.26
N SER A 85 24.14 -4.35 -9.19
CA SER A 85 24.40 -5.18 -10.37
C SER A 85 23.11 -5.77 -10.95
N ALA A 86 22.17 -6.16 -10.10
CA ALA A 86 20.89 -6.73 -10.53
C ALA A 86 19.97 -5.67 -11.16
N ARG A 87 20.04 -4.42 -10.67
CA ARG A 87 19.18 -3.31 -11.07
C ARG A 87 19.98 -2.05 -11.42
N PRO A 88 20.66 -2.04 -12.59
CA PRO A 88 21.40 -0.86 -13.07
C PRO A 88 20.48 0.34 -13.37
N ASP A 89 19.19 0.07 -13.61
CA ASP A 89 18.13 1.05 -13.88
C ASP A 89 17.66 1.83 -12.63
N ILE A 90 17.94 1.31 -11.43
CA ILE A 90 17.51 1.92 -10.17
C ILE A 90 18.57 2.89 -9.65
N GLY A 91 18.15 4.11 -9.33
CA GLY A 91 19.03 5.18 -8.85
C GLY A 91 19.19 5.21 -7.32
N ILE A 92 18.14 4.82 -6.60
CA ILE A 92 18.11 4.83 -5.13
C ILE A 92 17.62 3.48 -4.63
N PHE A 93 18.39 2.87 -3.74
CA PHE A 93 17.94 1.70 -2.98
C PHE A 93 17.66 2.06 -1.53
N TYR A 94 16.80 1.27 -0.89
CA TYR A 94 16.60 1.30 0.56
C TYR A 94 16.55 -0.13 1.13
N GLY A 95 16.77 -0.30 2.43
CA GLY A 95 16.75 -1.61 3.08
C GLY A 95 15.86 -1.65 4.32
N ASP A 96 15.62 -2.85 4.83
CA ASP A 96 14.91 -3.04 6.09
C ASP A 96 15.82 -2.63 7.27
N ASP A 97 15.20 -2.30 8.40
CA ASP A 97 15.90 -1.86 9.61
C ASP A 97 15.28 -2.46 10.87
N ALA A 98 16.08 -2.58 11.93
CA ALA A 98 15.65 -3.07 13.23
C ALA A 98 16.06 -2.13 14.35
N VAL A 99 15.29 -2.12 15.43
CA VAL A 99 15.64 -1.44 16.69
C VAL A 99 16.08 -2.48 17.70
N VAL A 100 17.17 -2.19 18.41
CA VAL A 100 17.70 -3.01 19.50
C VAL A 100 17.69 -2.24 20.82
N ASP A 101 17.55 -2.94 21.94
CA ASP A 101 17.71 -2.35 23.27
C ASP A 101 19.18 -2.26 23.70
N ALA A 102 19.43 -1.88 24.97
CA ALA A 102 20.77 -1.72 25.53
C ALA A 102 21.52 -3.06 25.62
N GLU A 103 20.80 -4.17 25.72
CA GLU A 103 21.30 -5.54 25.75
C GLU A 103 21.52 -6.12 24.34
N GLY A 104 21.13 -5.39 23.29
CA GLY A 104 21.25 -5.80 21.89
C GLY A 104 20.12 -6.72 21.42
N LEU A 105 19.04 -6.86 22.19
CA LEU A 105 17.86 -7.63 21.80
C LEU A 105 17.00 -6.81 20.85
N VAL A 106 16.48 -7.47 19.82
CA VAL A 106 15.60 -6.86 18.82
C VAL A 106 14.25 -6.53 19.45
N THR A 107 13.89 -5.26 19.47
CA THR A 107 12.59 -4.76 19.98
C THR A 107 11.60 -4.46 18.87
N SER A 108 12.07 -4.17 17.65
CA SER A 108 11.23 -4.02 16.47
C SER A 108 12.00 -4.28 15.16
N VAL A 109 11.28 -4.68 14.12
CA VAL A 109 11.83 -4.92 12.77
C VAL A 109 10.87 -4.32 11.74
N HIS A 110 11.43 -3.56 10.82
CA HIS A 110 10.70 -2.85 9.75
C HIS A 110 11.03 -3.47 8.39
N CYS A 111 10.30 -4.52 8.05
CA CYS A 111 10.26 -5.17 6.75
C CYS A 111 9.44 -4.30 5.77
N LYS A 112 10.12 -3.67 4.81
CA LYS A 112 9.53 -2.70 3.89
C LYS A 112 9.07 -3.41 2.60
N PRO A 113 7.91 -3.02 2.04
CA PRO A 113 7.47 -3.52 0.74
C PRO A 113 8.36 -2.97 -0.37
N ALA A 114 8.19 -3.48 -1.59
CA ALA A 114 8.74 -2.83 -2.79
C ALA A 114 8.21 -1.39 -2.90
N PHE A 115 8.84 -0.58 -3.75
CA PHE A 115 8.60 0.85 -3.74
C PHE A 115 7.11 1.18 -3.95
N ASN A 116 6.53 1.82 -2.94
CA ASN A 116 5.11 2.10 -2.81
C ASN A 116 4.90 3.63 -2.69
N PRO A 117 4.59 4.33 -3.79
CA PRO A 117 4.41 5.78 -3.76
C PRO A 117 3.19 6.19 -2.94
N GLY A 118 2.12 5.39 -2.95
CA GLY A 118 0.94 5.63 -2.11
C GLY A 118 1.27 5.66 -0.62
N LEU A 119 2.08 4.71 -0.17
CA LEU A 119 2.56 4.63 1.22
C LEU A 119 3.56 5.74 1.52
N LEU A 120 4.46 6.10 0.60
CA LEU A 120 5.41 7.21 0.80
C LEU A 120 4.70 8.53 1.11
N MET A 121 3.60 8.82 0.41
CA MET A 121 2.82 10.03 0.67
C MET A 121 2.14 10.02 2.04
N ALA A 122 1.75 8.84 2.54
CA ALA A 122 1.06 8.71 3.83
C ALA A 122 2.03 8.58 5.02
N ASP A 123 3.18 7.93 4.83
CA ASP A 123 4.20 7.65 5.83
C ASP A 123 5.62 7.68 5.22
N ASP A 124 6.59 8.14 5.99
CA ASP A 124 8.02 8.09 5.61
C ASP A 124 8.58 6.68 5.85
N TYR A 125 8.01 5.72 5.13
CA TYR A 125 8.27 4.29 5.30
C TYR A 125 9.58 3.84 4.63
N VAL A 126 10.12 4.62 3.68
CA VAL A 126 11.44 4.35 3.07
C VAL A 126 12.52 4.54 4.13
N GLY A 127 12.60 5.74 4.73
CA GLY A 127 13.54 6.04 5.81
C GLY A 127 14.98 5.64 5.46
N PHE A 128 15.67 4.99 6.40
CA PHE A 128 17.07 4.59 6.25
C PHE A 128 17.25 3.06 6.38
N PRO A 129 18.30 2.48 5.79
CA PRO A 129 19.33 3.15 4.99
C PRO A 129 18.82 3.60 3.62
N LEU A 130 19.38 4.70 3.10
CA LEU A 130 19.30 5.03 1.67
C LEU A 130 20.65 4.73 1.02
N ILE A 131 20.63 4.14 -0.16
CA ILE A 131 21.80 3.83 -0.97
C ILE A 131 21.63 4.52 -2.31
N ILE A 132 22.39 5.58 -2.54
CA ILE A 132 22.13 6.55 -3.61
C ILE A 132 23.30 6.53 -4.58
N ARG A 133 23.04 6.35 -5.87
CA ARG A 133 24.11 6.49 -6.89
C ARG A 133 24.62 7.93 -6.94
N ALA A 134 25.91 8.12 -7.16
CA ALA A 134 26.50 9.46 -7.30
C ALA A 134 25.78 10.30 -8.38
N SER A 135 25.42 9.68 -9.51
CA SER A 135 24.66 10.32 -10.58
C SER A 135 23.31 10.89 -10.15
N VAL A 136 22.67 10.29 -9.14
CA VAL A 136 21.41 10.80 -8.58
C VAL A 136 21.64 12.04 -7.75
N LEU A 137 22.67 12.08 -6.91
CA LEU A 137 22.99 13.28 -6.12
C LEU A 137 23.45 14.45 -6.98
N ALA A 138 24.06 14.17 -8.15
CA ALA A 138 24.37 15.18 -9.15
C ALA A 138 23.11 15.75 -9.82
N ALA A 139 22.09 14.92 -10.04
CA ALA A 139 20.83 15.33 -10.67
C ALA A 139 19.83 15.97 -9.69
N VAL A 140 19.80 15.51 -8.45
CA VAL A 140 18.88 15.93 -7.40
C VAL A 140 19.69 16.18 -6.13
N THR A 141 19.69 17.43 -5.64
CA THR A 141 20.45 17.79 -4.45
C THR A 141 19.52 17.88 -3.23
N PRO A 142 19.77 17.12 -2.14
CA PRO A 142 18.99 17.26 -0.91
C PRO A 142 19.17 18.67 -0.30
N SER A 143 18.05 19.29 0.10
CA SER A 143 18.04 20.66 0.61
C SER A 143 17.96 20.71 2.15
N PHE A 144 19.12 20.78 2.81
CA PHE A 144 19.20 20.90 4.27
C PHE A 144 18.91 22.34 4.79
N GLY A 145 18.48 22.46 6.05
CA GLY A 145 18.24 23.77 6.72
C GLY A 145 16.76 24.13 6.92
N ARG A 146 16.46 25.43 7.17
CA ARG A 146 15.11 25.93 7.56
C ARG A 146 13.97 25.53 6.61
N ARG A 147 14.29 25.19 5.37
CA ARG A 147 13.30 24.87 4.33
C ARG A 147 12.67 23.47 4.52
N GLU A 148 13.46 22.48 4.96
CA GLU A 148 13.00 21.08 5.04
C GLU A 148 13.31 20.40 6.38
N GLY A 149 14.33 20.85 7.11
CA GLY A 149 14.70 20.29 8.42
C GLY A 149 14.92 18.78 8.37
N ASN A 150 14.30 18.04 9.29
CA ASN A 150 14.37 16.58 9.34
C ASN A 150 13.58 15.86 8.23
N ALA A 151 12.91 16.59 7.32
CA ALA A 151 12.24 16.04 6.15
C ALA A 151 13.06 16.11 4.86
N ALA A 152 14.33 16.54 4.91
CA ALA A 152 15.17 16.72 3.72
C ALA A 152 15.32 15.42 2.89
N TRP A 153 15.56 14.27 3.53
CA TRP A 153 15.69 12.99 2.84
C TRP A 153 14.36 12.46 2.29
N PHE A 154 13.25 12.77 2.96
CA PHE A 154 11.91 12.49 2.46
C PHE A 154 11.59 13.34 1.22
N ALA A 155 11.91 14.64 1.25
CA ALA A 155 11.79 15.55 0.11
C ALA A 155 12.66 15.11 -1.06
N PHE A 156 13.91 14.72 -0.79
CA PHE A 156 14.83 14.19 -1.78
C PHE A 156 14.26 12.96 -2.52
N CYS A 157 13.59 12.03 -1.81
CA CYS A 157 12.93 10.90 -2.46
C CYS A 157 11.80 11.36 -3.40
N LEU A 158 11.00 12.36 -3.00
CA LEU A 158 9.92 12.90 -3.85
C LEU A 158 10.47 13.65 -5.07
N ASP A 159 11.55 14.42 -4.91
CA ASP A 159 12.20 15.15 -6.00
C ASP A 159 12.87 14.17 -6.99
N ALA A 160 13.43 13.06 -6.49
CA ALA A 160 13.92 11.97 -7.33
C ALA A 160 12.82 11.34 -8.19
N LEU A 161 11.62 11.12 -7.63
CA LEU A 161 10.46 10.64 -8.40
C LEU A 161 10.06 11.62 -9.51
N SER A 162 10.04 12.93 -9.21
CA SER A 162 9.78 13.97 -10.22
C SER A 162 10.80 13.97 -11.35
N ALA A 163 12.05 13.60 -11.05
CA ALA A 163 13.13 13.46 -12.03
C ALA A 163 13.10 12.10 -12.78
N GLY A 164 12.11 11.24 -12.53
CA GLY A 164 11.99 9.92 -13.16
C GLY A 164 13.00 8.89 -12.63
N ILE A 165 13.58 9.12 -11.45
CA ILE A 165 14.59 8.24 -10.85
C ILE A 165 13.88 7.12 -10.09
N GLY A 166 14.18 5.88 -10.48
CA GLY A 166 13.63 4.69 -9.85
C GLY A 166 14.16 4.46 -8.43
N LEU A 167 13.25 4.07 -7.53
CA LEU A 167 13.55 3.58 -6.19
C LEU A 167 13.24 2.08 -6.13
N ASP A 168 14.10 1.31 -5.46
CA ASP A 168 13.83 -0.11 -5.18
C ASP A 168 14.39 -0.53 -3.83
N ARG A 169 13.98 -1.69 -3.33
CA ARG A 169 14.42 -2.20 -2.04
C ARG A 169 15.48 -3.27 -2.15
N ILE A 170 16.27 -3.38 -1.09
CA ILE A 170 17.08 -4.53 -0.76
C ILE A 170 16.32 -5.27 0.37
N PRO A 171 15.75 -6.46 0.13
CA PRO A 171 14.80 -7.13 1.03
C PRO A 171 15.49 -7.81 2.23
N HIS A 172 16.33 -7.07 2.95
CA HIS A 172 17.12 -7.55 4.07
C HIS A 172 17.23 -6.47 5.15
N THR A 173 17.28 -6.89 6.41
CA THR A 173 17.59 -6.01 7.54
C THR A 173 19.05 -5.58 7.44
N LEU A 174 19.28 -4.39 6.90
CA LEU A 174 20.63 -3.87 6.65
C LEU A 174 21.20 -3.15 7.87
N LEU A 175 20.35 -2.61 8.74
CA LEU A 175 20.74 -1.82 9.91
C LEU A 175 20.06 -2.31 11.19
N ALA A 176 20.79 -2.21 12.30
CA ALA A 176 20.28 -2.31 13.67
C ALA A 176 20.60 -1.01 14.42
N SER A 177 19.60 -0.35 15.00
CA SER A 177 19.75 0.93 15.70
C SER A 177 19.34 0.81 17.17
N PRO A 178 20.09 1.41 18.12
CA PRO A 178 19.64 1.50 19.51
C PRO A 178 18.53 2.56 19.72
N LEU A 179 18.28 3.37 18.70
CA LEU A 179 17.25 4.40 18.71
C LEU A 179 16.05 3.96 17.88
N ALA A 180 14.87 4.38 18.32
CA ALA A 180 13.66 4.27 17.53
C ALA A 180 13.89 4.84 16.12
N ARG A 181 13.22 4.23 15.15
CA ARG A 181 13.36 4.61 13.75
C ARG A 181 13.12 6.12 13.58
N PRO A 182 14.10 6.88 13.08
CA PRO A 182 13.92 8.30 12.90
C PRO A 182 12.98 8.53 11.70
N LYS A 183 11.98 9.38 11.90
CA LYS A 183 11.03 9.80 10.88
C LYS A 183 10.91 11.31 10.85
N ALA A 184 10.76 11.86 9.65
CA ALA A 184 10.39 13.26 9.53
C ALA A 184 9.05 13.53 10.22
N GLY A 185 8.94 14.66 10.92
CA GLY A 185 7.71 15.01 11.64
C GLY A 185 6.53 15.22 10.67
N ARG A 186 5.32 14.80 11.05
CA ARG A 186 4.12 14.89 10.19
C ARG A 186 3.91 16.27 9.56
N LYS A 187 4.11 17.35 10.33
CA LYS A 187 3.98 18.74 9.84
C LYS A 187 5.05 19.12 8.81
N ALA A 188 6.26 18.59 8.93
CA ALA A 188 7.32 18.83 7.96
C ALA A 188 7.02 18.10 6.65
N ARG A 189 6.61 16.83 6.74
CA ARG A 189 6.18 16.02 5.57
C ARG A 189 4.99 16.61 4.83
N ALA A 190 3.96 17.05 5.54
CA ALA A 190 2.80 17.74 4.95
C ALA A 190 3.22 18.92 4.06
N ARG A 191 4.11 19.78 4.58
CA ARG A 191 4.62 20.95 3.85
C ARG A 191 5.42 20.57 2.61
N VAL A 192 6.25 19.54 2.71
CA VAL A 192 7.04 19.02 1.58
C VAL A 192 6.10 18.45 0.50
N LEU A 193 5.10 17.65 0.88
CA LEU A 193 4.12 17.08 -0.05
C LEU A 193 3.28 18.16 -0.72
N GLU A 194 2.76 19.15 0.01
CA GLU A 194 1.96 20.21 -0.58
C GLU A 194 2.76 21.07 -1.58
N ARG A 195 4.05 21.27 -1.32
CA ARG A 195 4.95 21.89 -2.30
C ARG A 195 5.13 20.99 -3.52
N TRP A 196 5.35 19.70 -3.32
CA TRP A 196 5.53 18.71 -4.39
C TRP A 196 4.28 18.61 -5.27
N PHE A 197 3.09 18.52 -4.68
CA PHE A 197 1.81 18.55 -5.39
C PHE A 197 1.63 19.83 -6.21
N ARG A 198 1.93 20.99 -5.62
CA ARG A 198 1.86 22.29 -6.32
C ARG A 198 2.81 22.36 -7.50
N ALA A 199 4.05 21.89 -7.33
CA ALA A 199 5.04 21.85 -8.40
C ALA A 199 4.61 20.93 -9.56
N ALA A 200 3.92 19.83 -9.24
CA ALA A 200 3.36 18.90 -10.22
C ALA A 200 1.98 19.32 -10.77
N GLY A 201 1.42 20.46 -10.35
CA GLY A 201 0.08 20.89 -10.73
C GLY A 201 -1.05 19.96 -10.26
N GLN A 202 -0.79 19.13 -9.25
CA GLN A 202 -1.75 18.16 -8.73
C GLN A 202 -2.71 18.85 -7.74
N PRO A 203 -4.04 18.65 -7.87
CA PRO A 203 -5.04 19.24 -6.97
C PRO A 203 -5.14 18.43 -5.66
N LEU A 204 -4.00 18.14 -5.04
CA LEU A 204 -3.89 17.34 -3.83
C LEU A 204 -3.49 18.21 -2.62
N THR A 205 -4.02 17.86 -1.46
CA THR A 205 -3.70 18.46 -0.16
C THR A 205 -3.49 17.38 0.89
N THR A 206 -2.97 17.78 2.05
CA THR A 206 -2.73 16.85 3.16
C THR A 206 -3.63 17.15 4.35
N ALA A 207 -3.99 16.11 5.09
CA ALA A 207 -4.64 16.20 6.39
C ALA A 207 -4.00 15.20 7.38
N ALA A 208 -4.36 15.29 8.66
CA ALA A 208 -3.93 14.30 9.64
C ALA A 208 -4.52 12.92 9.30
N GLY A 209 -3.67 11.89 9.26
CA GLY A 209 -4.10 10.51 9.08
C GLY A 209 -4.78 9.92 10.33
N LEU A 210 -5.09 8.62 10.28
CA LEU A 210 -5.75 7.91 11.37
C LEU A 210 -4.82 7.56 12.53
N THR A 211 -3.50 7.69 12.33
CA THR A 211 -2.49 7.51 13.38
C THR A 211 -1.64 8.79 13.54
N PRO A 212 -0.95 8.98 14.69
CA PRO A 212 -0.23 10.22 14.97
C PRO A 212 0.79 10.63 13.89
N ASP A 213 1.44 9.64 13.26
CA ASP A 213 2.51 9.85 12.29
C ASP A 213 2.07 9.75 10.83
N THR A 214 0.80 9.46 10.53
CA THR A 214 0.35 9.31 9.14
C THR A 214 -0.33 10.57 8.60
N LEU A 215 -0.30 10.71 7.28
CA LEU A 215 -1.02 11.74 6.54
C LEU A 215 -2.15 11.11 5.73
N GLU A 216 -3.27 11.82 5.68
CA GLU A 216 -4.32 11.59 4.69
C GLU A 216 -4.03 12.47 3.48
N ILE A 217 -4.09 11.89 2.28
CA ILE A 217 -4.04 12.64 1.02
C ILE A 217 -5.47 12.87 0.56
N ARG A 218 -5.78 14.12 0.20
CA ARG A 218 -7.11 14.52 -0.27
C ARG A 218 -7.01 15.18 -1.63
N ARG A 219 -8.00 14.95 -2.47
CA ARG A 219 -8.16 15.66 -3.74
C ARG A 219 -9.18 16.78 -3.60
N THR A 220 -8.82 17.96 -4.07
CA THR A 220 -9.76 19.07 -4.21
C THR A 220 -10.62 18.84 -5.45
N LEU A 221 -11.93 18.72 -5.25
CA LEU A 221 -12.92 18.55 -6.32
C LEU A 221 -13.73 19.83 -6.46
N ALA A 222 -13.21 20.81 -7.22
CA ALA A 222 -13.90 22.09 -7.45
C ALA A 222 -15.24 21.89 -8.18
N ASP A 223 -15.25 21.01 -9.20
CA ASP A 223 -16.47 20.46 -9.80
C ASP A 223 -16.44 18.93 -9.67
N PRO A 224 -17.19 18.35 -8.70
CA PRO A 224 -17.21 16.91 -8.51
C PRO A 224 -17.75 16.19 -9.75
N PRO A 225 -16.97 15.26 -10.36
CA PRO A 225 -17.40 14.54 -11.55
C PRO A 225 -18.60 13.62 -11.27
N PRO A 226 -19.45 13.32 -12.26
CA PRO A 226 -20.50 12.34 -12.07
C PRO A 226 -19.89 10.93 -11.86
N VAL A 227 -20.47 10.17 -10.93
CA VAL A 227 -20.06 8.79 -10.61
C VAL A 227 -21.23 7.84 -10.78
N THR A 228 -20.94 6.61 -11.22
CA THR A 228 -21.91 5.52 -11.25
C THR A 228 -21.55 4.46 -10.22
N LEU A 229 -22.45 4.23 -9.27
CA LEU A 229 -22.40 3.11 -8.34
C LEU A 229 -23.02 1.88 -9.01
N VAL A 230 -22.31 0.77 -9.02
CA VAL A 230 -22.76 -0.49 -9.64
C VAL A 230 -22.97 -1.52 -8.54
N ILE A 231 -24.22 -1.94 -8.35
CA ILE A 231 -24.62 -2.80 -7.23
C ILE A 231 -25.37 -4.04 -7.75
N PRO A 232 -24.82 -5.26 -7.62
CA PRO A 232 -25.56 -6.48 -7.87
C PRO A 232 -26.37 -6.86 -6.63
N THR A 233 -27.62 -7.25 -6.79
CA THR A 233 -28.45 -7.72 -5.67
C THR A 233 -29.38 -8.86 -6.06
N ALA A 234 -29.67 -9.72 -5.09
CA ALA A 234 -30.78 -10.68 -5.14
C ALA A 234 -31.83 -10.35 -4.07
N GLN A 235 -31.80 -9.12 -3.53
CA GLN A 235 -32.60 -8.65 -2.41
C GLN A 235 -32.49 -9.54 -1.16
N SER A 236 -31.27 -10.00 -0.86
CA SER A 236 -30.98 -10.77 0.35
C SER A 236 -31.28 -9.93 1.60
N ARG A 237 -31.60 -10.61 2.70
CA ARG A 237 -32.01 -9.98 3.96
C ARG A 237 -31.01 -10.33 5.07
N PRO A 238 -30.63 -9.38 5.93
CA PRO A 238 -29.85 -9.69 7.11
C PRO A 238 -30.65 -10.64 7.98
N LYS A 239 -29.94 -11.51 8.69
CA LYS A 239 -30.52 -12.38 9.70
C LYS A 239 -30.32 -11.77 11.09
N ASP A 240 -31.29 -11.90 11.97
CA ASP A 240 -31.15 -11.54 13.38
C ASP A 240 -30.32 -12.58 14.15
N GLY A 241 -30.21 -12.41 15.48
CA GLY A 241 -29.45 -13.30 16.35
C GLY A 241 -29.95 -14.76 16.36
N ASP A 242 -31.20 -15.00 15.96
CA ASP A 242 -31.83 -16.31 15.87
C ASP A 242 -31.77 -16.88 14.44
N GLY A 243 -31.11 -16.17 13.51
CA GLY A 243 -30.99 -16.58 12.11
C GLY A 243 -32.21 -16.25 11.25
N VAL A 244 -33.19 -15.51 11.78
CA VAL A 244 -34.42 -15.14 11.07
C VAL A 244 -34.16 -13.93 10.17
N PRO A 245 -34.49 -13.99 8.88
CA PRO A 245 -34.36 -12.83 7.99
C PRO A 245 -35.21 -11.65 8.45
N THR A 246 -34.61 -10.47 8.52
CA THR A 246 -35.29 -9.22 8.85
C THR A 246 -36.15 -8.71 7.69
N ASP A 247 -37.05 -7.78 8.01
CA ASP A 247 -38.00 -7.19 7.05
C ASP A 247 -37.36 -6.24 6.03
N ARG A 248 -36.08 -5.89 6.17
CA ARG A 248 -35.43 -4.90 5.29
C ARG A 248 -34.26 -5.53 4.51
N PRO A 249 -34.36 -5.67 3.17
CA PRO A 249 -33.27 -6.16 2.34
C PRO A 249 -31.98 -5.33 2.49
N HIS A 250 -30.84 -5.97 2.29
CA HIS A 250 -29.52 -5.34 2.34
C HIS A 250 -29.43 -4.14 1.39
N ILE A 251 -29.87 -4.30 0.14
CA ILE A 251 -29.89 -3.21 -0.85
C ILE A 251 -30.63 -1.96 -0.36
N VAL A 252 -31.74 -2.11 0.36
CA VAL A 252 -32.50 -0.98 0.92
C VAL A 252 -31.68 -0.26 1.99
N GLN A 253 -31.00 -1.01 2.86
CA GLN A 253 -30.14 -0.44 3.91
C GLN A 253 -28.92 0.27 3.33
N LEU A 254 -28.34 -0.30 2.26
CA LEU A 254 -27.26 0.34 1.52
C LEU A 254 -27.74 1.67 0.94
N LEU A 255 -28.83 1.69 0.16
CA LEU A 255 -29.37 2.92 -0.45
C LEU A 255 -29.65 4.01 0.59
N ASP A 256 -30.28 3.66 1.72
CA ASP A 256 -30.50 4.58 2.83
C ASP A 256 -29.19 5.13 3.41
N SER A 257 -28.15 4.30 3.46
CA SER A 257 -26.84 4.70 3.95
C SER A 257 -26.07 5.62 3.00
N LEU A 258 -26.27 5.47 1.68
CA LEU A 258 -25.66 6.33 0.67
C LEU A 258 -26.09 7.79 0.83
N ALA A 259 -27.31 8.04 1.32
CA ALA A 259 -27.80 9.38 1.62
C ALA A 259 -26.98 10.13 2.69
N ARG A 260 -26.10 9.43 3.44
CA ARG A 260 -25.16 10.04 4.38
C ARG A 260 -23.90 10.61 3.72
N SER A 261 -23.68 10.34 2.43
CA SER A 261 -22.52 10.84 1.69
C SER A 261 -22.46 12.37 1.70
N THR A 262 -21.25 12.94 1.69
CA THR A 262 -21.03 14.37 1.44
C THR A 262 -20.95 14.71 -0.05
N TYR A 263 -20.86 13.70 -0.92
CA TYR A 263 -20.80 13.90 -2.35
C TYR A 263 -22.13 14.47 -2.90
N PRO A 264 -22.11 15.37 -3.89
CA PRO A 264 -23.33 15.93 -4.45
C PRO A 264 -24.22 14.84 -5.02
N ALA A 265 -25.43 14.69 -4.50
CA ALA A 265 -26.31 13.58 -4.86
C ALA A 265 -26.76 13.62 -6.33
N ASN A 266 -26.87 14.82 -6.93
CA ASN A 266 -27.12 14.99 -8.36
C ASN A 266 -25.94 14.56 -9.26
N ARG A 267 -24.78 14.24 -8.68
CA ARG A 267 -23.62 13.66 -9.36
C ARG A 267 -23.52 12.14 -9.15
N ILE A 268 -24.48 11.52 -8.45
CA ILE A 268 -24.49 10.08 -8.21
C ILE A 268 -25.60 9.43 -9.06
N THR A 269 -25.22 8.42 -9.84
CA THR A 269 -26.14 7.46 -10.45
C THR A 269 -25.92 6.08 -9.83
N VAL A 270 -26.99 5.35 -9.54
CA VAL A 270 -26.94 4.01 -8.99
C VAL A 270 -27.57 3.04 -9.99
N LEU A 271 -26.76 2.11 -10.50
CA LEU A 271 -27.20 1.00 -11.34
C LEU A 271 -27.35 -0.25 -10.48
N ILE A 272 -28.59 -0.71 -10.34
CA ILE A 272 -28.93 -1.90 -9.55
C ILE A 272 -29.19 -3.06 -10.50
N GLY A 273 -28.33 -4.07 -10.48
CA GLY A 273 -28.59 -5.34 -11.14
C GLY A 273 -29.40 -6.26 -10.24
N ASP A 274 -30.68 -6.41 -10.51
CA ASP A 274 -31.59 -7.13 -9.64
C ASP A 274 -32.05 -8.46 -10.26
N ASP A 275 -31.94 -9.54 -9.49
CA ASP A 275 -32.39 -10.88 -9.86
C ASP A 275 -33.87 -11.14 -9.47
N ARG A 276 -34.55 -10.15 -8.90
CA ARG A 276 -35.97 -10.24 -8.51
C ARG A 276 -36.82 -9.38 -9.43
N GLU A 277 -38.05 -9.82 -9.65
CA GLU A 277 -39.03 -9.09 -10.45
C GLU A 277 -39.65 -7.92 -9.67
N ASP A 278 -39.83 -8.10 -8.36
CA ASP A 278 -40.36 -7.09 -7.45
C ASP A 278 -39.40 -5.90 -7.34
N ASP A 279 -39.81 -4.75 -7.88
CA ASP A 279 -39.07 -3.49 -7.78
C ASP A 279 -39.75 -2.47 -6.84
N ALA A 280 -40.79 -2.87 -6.12
CA ALA A 280 -41.54 -2.01 -5.21
C ALA A 280 -40.64 -1.40 -4.14
N ILE A 281 -39.58 -2.12 -3.74
CA ILE A 281 -38.57 -1.64 -2.77
C ILE A 281 -37.77 -0.41 -3.24
N TYR A 282 -37.81 -0.09 -4.54
CA TYR A 282 -37.17 1.08 -5.12
C TYR A 282 -38.14 2.24 -5.39
N GLN A 283 -39.46 1.97 -5.42
CA GLN A 283 -40.48 2.95 -5.74
C GLN A 283 -40.68 3.96 -4.60
N GLY A 284 -40.97 5.22 -4.95
CA GLY A 284 -41.28 6.27 -3.97
C GLY A 284 -40.13 6.68 -3.06
N ARG A 285 -38.91 6.17 -3.30
CA ARG A 285 -37.72 6.58 -2.57
C ARG A 285 -37.41 8.04 -2.90
N ALA A 286 -37.40 8.90 -1.88
CA ALA A 286 -37.00 10.31 -1.99
C ALA A 286 -35.47 10.47 -2.03
N ASP A 287 -34.77 9.51 -2.65
CA ASP A 287 -33.32 9.53 -2.73
C ASP A 287 -32.90 10.76 -3.54
N ARG A 288 -31.83 11.43 -3.10
CA ARG A 288 -31.33 12.65 -3.76
C ARG A 288 -30.52 12.35 -5.04
N PHE A 289 -30.36 11.08 -5.39
CA PHE A 289 -29.55 10.58 -6.50
C PHE A 289 -30.38 9.71 -7.45
N THR A 290 -29.90 9.52 -8.67
CA THR A 290 -30.64 8.76 -9.71
C THR A 290 -30.46 7.26 -9.49
N VAL A 291 -31.56 6.50 -9.42
CA VAL A 291 -31.54 5.03 -9.34
C VAL A 291 -32.11 4.45 -10.64
N LYS A 292 -31.36 3.55 -11.30
CA LYS A 292 -31.80 2.79 -12.46
C LYS A 292 -31.67 1.30 -12.17
N ARG A 293 -32.75 0.54 -12.37
CA ARG A 293 -32.76 -0.92 -12.25
C ARG A 293 -32.45 -1.58 -13.59
N ILE A 294 -31.63 -2.63 -13.56
CA ILE A 294 -31.32 -3.51 -14.68
C ILE A 294 -31.73 -4.93 -14.26
N ASP A 295 -32.62 -5.55 -15.02
CA ASP A 295 -33.03 -6.94 -14.78
C ASP A 295 -31.88 -7.90 -15.10
N THR A 296 -31.32 -8.55 -14.07
CA THR A 296 -30.23 -9.51 -14.19
C THR A 296 -30.66 -10.95 -13.91
N ARG A 297 -31.97 -11.23 -13.95
CA ARG A 297 -32.51 -12.59 -13.83
C ARG A 297 -31.82 -13.53 -14.82
N ARG A 298 -31.44 -14.69 -14.31
CA ARG A 298 -30.84 -15.77 -15.10
C ARG A 298 -31.89 -16.79 -15.50
N PRO A 299 -31.74 -17.46 -16.65
CA PRO A 299 -32.56 -18.61 -17.01
C PRO A 299 -32.55 -19.69 -15.92
N ALA A 300 -33.66 -20.43 -15.83
CA ALA A 300 -33.78 -21.53 -14.89
C ALA A 300 -32.71 -22.60 -15.18
N GLY A 301 -32.01 -23.05 -14.13
CA GLY A 301 -30.96 -24.05 -14.22
C GLY A 301 -29.55 -23.51 -14.49
N GLU A 302 -29.39 -22.24 -14.86
CA GLU A 302 -28.05 -21.65 -15.00
C GLU A 302 -27.42 -21.36 -13.63
N PRO A 303 -26.11 -21.64 -13.45
CA PRO A 303 -25.41 -21.31 -12.22
C PRO A 303 -25.26 -19.79 -12.06
N PHE A 304 -25.23 -19.32 -10.81
CA PHE A 304 -24.94 -17.91 -10.54
C PHE A 304 -23.50 -17.56 -10.97
N ASN A 305 -23.34 -16.40 -11.61
CA ASN A 305 -22.04 -15.86 -11.95
C ASN A 305 -21.98 -14.37 -11.59
N TYR A 306 -21.30 -14.06 -10.48
CA TYR A 306 -21.12 -12.70 -9.99
C TYR A 306 -20.34 -11.85 -11.00
N ALA A 307 -19.24 -12.40 -11.54
CA ALA A 307 -18.40 -11.71 -12.51
C ALA A 307 -19.19 -11.30 -13.77
N ALA A 308 -20.00 -12.20 -14.33
CA ALA A 308 -20.85 -11.91 -15.48
C ALA A 308 -21.91 -10.84 -15.18
N LYS A 309 -22.53 -10.91 -13.99
CA LYS A 309 -23.49 -9.90 -13.54
C LYS A 309 -22.84 -8.52 -13.42
N MET A 310 -21.68 -8.43 -12.76
CA MET A 310 -20.92 -7.19 -12.66
C MET A 310 -20.51 -6.65 -14.03
N ASN A 311 -20.09 -7.54 -14.92
CA ASN A 311 -19.75 -7.25 -16.31
C ASN A 311 -20.89 -6.60 -17.10
N ARG A 312 -22.13 -7.04 -16.89
CA ARG A 312 -23.30 -6.43 -17.50
C ARG A 312 -23.56 -5.03 -16.95
N LEU A 313 -23.40 -4.84 -15.63
CA LEU A 313 -23.73 -3.58 -14.99
C LEU A 313 -22.70 -2.48 -15.25
N TRP A 314 -21.40 -2.76 -15.13
CA TRP A 314 -20.39 -1.71 -15.36
C TRP A 314 -20.37 -1.26 -16.83
N ARG A 315 -20.67 -2.16 -17.78
CA ARG A 315 -20.81 -1.79 -19.21
C ARG A 315 -21.98 -0.84 -19.46
N ALA A 316 -23.05 -0.94 -18.67
CA ALA A 316 -24.20 -0.06 -18.72
C ALA A 316 -23.98 1.31 -18.05
N ALA A 317 -22.88 1.50 -17.31
CA ALA A 317 -22.54 2.79 -16.73
C ALA A 317 -22.22 3.81 -17.83
N GLU A 318 -22.78 5.02 -17.71
CA GLU A 318 -22.58 6.12 -18.68
C GLU A 318 -21.42 7.04 -18.28
N THR A 319 -21.01 7.02 -17.01
CA THR A 319 -19.91 7.84 -16.49
C THR A 319 -18.57 7.10 -16.60
N ASP A 320 -17.47 7.85 -16.71
CA ASP A 320 -16.14 7.24 -16.66
C ASP A 320 -15.81 6.74 -15.23
N LEU A 321 -16.18 7.47 -14.17
CA LEU A 321 -15.93 7.00 -12.81
C LEU A 321 -17.00 6.00 -12.38
N ILE A 322 -16.55 4.79 -12.05
CA ILE A 322 -17.39 3.66 -11.61
C ILE A 322 -16.96 3.23 -10.21
N ILE A 323 -17.93 2.99 -9.33
CA ILE A 323 -17.70 2.37 -8.03
C ILE A 323 -18.49 1.07 -7.95
N LEU A 324 -17.78 -0.05 -7.97
CA LEU A 324 -18.33 -1.39 -7.80
C LEU A 324 -18.57 -1.63 -6.31
N MET A 325 -19.77 -2.11 -5.97
CA MET A 325 -20.20 -2.28 -4.58
C MET A 325 -21.02 -3.55 -4.42
N ASN A 326 -20.84 -4.25 -3.29
CA ASN A 326 -21.81 -5.25 -2.86
C ASN A 326 -23.06 -4.57 -2.26
N ASP A 327 -24.19 -5.28 -2.23
CA ASP A 327 -25.48 -4.76 -1.76
C ASP A 327 -25.64 -4.72 -0.22
N ASP A 328 -24.75 -5.40 0.51
CA ASP A 328 -24.77 -5.58 1.97
C ASP A 328 -23.73 -4.70 2.70
N LEU A 329 -23.40 -3.57 2.09
CA LEU A 329 -22.56 -2.52 2.67
C LEU A 329 -23.37 -1.46 3.42
N VAL A 330 -22.76 -0.88 4.46
CA VAL A 330 -23.32 0.25 5.22
C VAL A 330 -22.26 1.31 5.42
N VAL A 331 -22.51 2.52 4.91
CA VAL A 331 -21.57 3.67 4.98
C VAL A 331 -21.20 4.03 6.42
N ARG A 332 -19.91 3.99 6.79
CA ARG A 332 -19.43 4.44 8.11
C ARG A 332 -18.84 5.85 8.09
N ARG A 333 -18.24 6.26 6.96
CA ARG A 333 -17.65 7.60 6.76
C ARG A 333 -18.38 8.37 5.67
N ARG A 334 -18.70 9.65 5.93
CA ARG A 334 -19.50 10.48 5.00
C ARG A 334 -18.75 10.86 3.71
N GLY A 335 -17.46 11.16 3.81
CA GLY A 335 -16.60 11.54 2.66
C GLY A 335 -15.97 10.36 1.91
N TRP A 336 -16.69 9.23 1.84
CA TRP A 336 -16.14 7.98 1.31
C TRP A 336 -15.93 8.00 -0.20
N ILE A 337 -16.77 8.72 -0.96
CA ILE A 337 -16.62 8.85 -2.42
C ILE A 337 -15.38 9.70 -2.71
N GLU A 338 -15.26 10.84 -2.04
CA GLU A 338 -14.11 11.74 -2.16
C GLU A 338 -12.80 11.00 -1.84
N ALA A 339 -12.78 10.19 -0.79
CA ALA A 339 -11.64 9.38 -0.42
C ALA A 339 -11.24 8.35 -1.49
N LEU A 340 -12.20 7.68 -2.13
CA LEU A 340 -11.94 6.77 -3.25
C LEU A 340 -11.43 7.53 -4.49
N LEU A 341 -12.07 8.66 -4.79
CA LEU A 341 -11.73 9.48 -5.95
C LEU A 341 -10.40 10.22 -5.83
N THR A 342 -9.82 10.33 -4.63
CA THR A 342 -8.48 10.91 -4.45
C THR A 342 -7.48 10.31 -5.44
N PHE A 343 -7.49 8.98 -5.60
CA PHE A 343 -6.60 8.27 -6.51
C PHE A 343 -7.29 7.60 -7.70
N ALA A 344 -8.59 7.30 -7.65
CA ALA A 344 -9.28 6.63 -8.76
C ALA A 344 -9.30 7.48 -10.05
N MET A 345 -9.09 8.79 -9.93
CA MET A 345 -8.98 9.73 -11.06
C MET A 345 -7.58 9.76 -11.70
N ASP A 346 -6.55 9.18 -11.06
CA ASP A 346 -5.18 9.23 -11.57
C ASP A 346 -4.97 8.23 -12.70
N GLN A 347 -4.37 8.70 -13.81
CA GLN A 347 -4.15 7.86 -14.99
C GLN A 347 -3.30 6.61 -14.70
N GLY A 348 -2.34 6.70 -13.76
CA GLY A 348 -1.53 5.55 -13.33
C GLY A 348 -2.19 4.63 -12.29
N VAL A 349 -3.44 4.87 -11.90
CA VAL A 349 -4.20 4.06 -10.94
C VAL A 349 -5.31 3.32 -11.65
N GLY A 350 -5.38 2.01 -11.42
CA GLY A 350 -6.38 1.13 -12.02
C GLY A 350 -7.55 0.81 -11.10
N GLY A 351 -7.37 0.94 -9.78
CA GLY A 351 -8.41 0.66 -8.81
C GLY A 351 -8.10 1.23 -7.43
N VAL A 352 -9.15 1.63 -6.71
CA VAL A 352 -9.07 2.07 -5.31
C VAL A 352 -10.07 1.32 -4.46
N GLY A 353 -9.59 0.64 -3.41
CA GLY A 353 -10.42 -0.08 -2.44
C GLY A 353 -10.57 0.67 -1.12
N GLY A 354 -11.75 0.60 -0.51
CA GLY A 354 -12.00 1.13 0.83
C GLY A 354 -11.73 0.11 1.94
N ARG A 355 -11.79 0.54 3.21
CA ARG A 355 -11.74 -0.34 4.39
C ARG A 355 -13.09 -0.94 4.69
N LEU A 356 -13.14 -2.25 4.84
CA LEU A 356 -14.36 -2.96 5.24
C LEU A 356 -14.20 -3.56 6.63
N LEU A 357 -15.20 -3.34 7.45
CA LEU A 357 -15.31 -3.90 8.79
C LEU A 357 -16.48 -4.86 8.86
N PHE A 358 -16.34 -5.91 9.65
CA PHE A 358 -17.47 -6.70 10.09
C PHE A 358 -18.43 -5.87 10.95
N PRO A 359 -19.70 -6.30 11.11
CA PRO A 359 -20.65 -5.61 11.98
C PRO A 359 -20.17 -5.47 13.44
N ASP A 360 -19.37 -6.43 13.91
CA ASP A 360 -18.74 -6.43 15.25
C ASP A 360 -17.57 -5.45 15.40
N GLY A 361 -17.21 -4.72 14.34
CA GLY A 361 -16.15 -3.73 14.35
C GLY A 361 -14.74 -4.30 14.16
N THR A 362 -14.62 -5.57 13.78
CA THR A 362 -13.33 -6.16 13.40
C THR A 362 -13.02 -5.93 11.91
N ILE A 363 -11.75 -5.98 11.54
CA ILE A 363 -11.27 -5.76 10.17
C ILE A 363 -11.64 -6.97 9.31
N GLN A 364 -12.27 -6.70 8.17
CA GLN A 364 -12.50 -7.69 7.12
C GLN A 364 -11.61 -7.43 5.91
N HIS A 365 -11.46 -6.16 5.52
CA HIS A 365 -10.61 -5.78 4.40
C HIS A 365 -9.83 -4.51 4.69
N ALA A 366 -8.52 -4.58 4.52
CA ALA A 366 -7.62 -3.45 4.61
C ALA A 366 -6.54 -3.52 3.51
N GLY A 367 -6.93 -3.94 2.30
CA GLY A 367 -6.02 -4.38 1.22
C GLY A 367 -5.79 -5.90 1.24
N MET A 368 -5.27 -6.44 0.13
CA MET A 368 -4.94 -7.87 -0.03
C MET A 368 -3.52 -8.05 -0.56
N THR A 369 -2.92 -9.18 -0.20
CA THR A 369 -1.58 -9.59 -0.60
C THR A 369 -1.55 -11.08 -0.94
N GLY A 370 -0.70 -11.44 -1.90
CA GLY A 370 -0.34 -12.81 -2.23
C GLY A 370 0.61 -13.44 -1.20
N GLY A 371 0.74 -14.75 -1.28
CA GLY A 371 1.68 -15.56 -0.51
C GLY A 371 1.14 -16.06 0.83
N ILE A 372 0.26 -15.29 1.50
CA ILE A 372 -0.36 -15.71 2.76
C ILE A 372 -1.21 -16.97 2.53
N PHE A 373 -0.89 -18.03 3.26
CA PHE A 373 -1.44 -19.39 3.11
C PHE A 373 -1.35 -19.93 1.67
N GLY A 374 -0.38 -19.47 0.88
CA GLY A 374 -0.19 -19.89 -0.51
C GLY A 374 -1.22 -19.33 -1.52
N VAL A 375 -1.98 -18.32 -1.14
CA VAL A 375 -2.99 -17.64 -1.98
C VAL A 375 -2.98 -16.13 -1.74
N PHE A 376 -3.93 -15.40 -2.34
CA PHE A 376 -4.25 -14.03 -1.92
C PHE A 376 -5.14 -14.06 -0.67
N ALA A 377 -4.79 -13.27 0.34
CA ALA A 377 -5.56 -13.18 1.58
C ALA A 377 -5.72 -11.74 2.06
N HIS A 378 -6.63 -11.57 3.01
CA HIS A 378 -6.87 -10.33 3.74
C HIS A 378 -6.01 -10.32 5.00
N PRO A 379 -4.99 -9.45 5.11
CA PRO A 379 -4.22 -9.33 6.34
C PRO A 379 -5.06 -8.74 7.47
N TRP A 380 -4.71 -9.08 8.71
CA TRP A 380 -5.38 -8.63 9.94
C TRP A 380 -6.87 -8.98 10.01
N TYR A 381 -7.28 -10.06 9.36
CA TYR A 381 -8.65 -10.53 9.36
C TYR A 381 -9.15 -10.77 10.80
N LYS A 382 -10.34 -10.25 11.11
CA LYS A 382 -10.98 -10.27 12.44
C LYS A 382 -10.20 -9.59 13.58
N ARG A 383 -9.17 -8.78 13.29
CA ARG A 383 -8.53 -7.94 14.31
C ARG A 383 -9.40 -6.72 14.64
N PRO A 384 -9.42 -6.22 15.88
CA PRO A 384 -10.14 -5.00 16.23
C PRO A 384 -9.70 -3.81 15.35
N ALA A 385 -10.66 -3.05 14.81
CA ALA A 385 -10.39 -2.00 13.83
C ALA A 385 -9.55 -0.81 14.35
N ALA A 386 -9.47 -0.63 15.67
CA ALA A 386 -8.69 0.39 16.34
C ALA A 386 -7.32 -0.11 16.82
N GLU A 387 -7.04 -1.41 16.72
CA GLU A 387 -5.75 -1.97 17.10
C GLU A 387 -4.66 -1.47 16.15
N ARG A 388 -3.51 -1.04 16.71
CA ARG A 388 -2.33 -0.76 15.88
C ARG A 388 -1.84 -2.05 15.27
N THR A 389 -1.69 -2.04 13.96
CA THR A 389 -1.20 -3.18 13.17
C THR A 389 0.27 -2.98 12.83
N TYR A 390 0.87 -3.97 12.16
CA TYR A 390 2.23 -3.84 11.67
C TYR A 390 2.43 -2.54 10.87
N ALA A 391 3.31 -1.67 11.38
CA ALA A 391 3.58 -0.34 10.84
C ALA A 391 2.31 0.52 10.58
N ASP A 392 1.22 0.25 11.32
CA ASP A 392 -0.10 0.89 11.15
C ASP A 392 -0.68 0.79 9.73
N TRP A 393 -0.25 -0.19 8.92
CA TRP A 393 -0.64 -0.28 7.52
C TRP A 393 -2.15 -0.46 7.31
N ALA A 394 -2.86 -1.12 8.24
CA ALA A 394 -4.32 -1.23 8.15
C ALA A 394 -5.04 0.12 8.24
N LEU A 395 -4.40 1.11 8.86
CA LEU A 395 -4.90 2.48 9.09
C LEU A 395 -4.23 3.51 8.17
N THR A 396 -3.42 3.06 7.21
CA THR A 396 -2.62 3.91 6.34
C THR A 396 -2.94 3.62 4.88
N GLN A 397 -3.15 4.68 4.10
CA GLN A 397 -3.30 4.55 2.66
C GLN A 397 -2.01 4.02 2.04
N ARG A 398 -2.12 3.06 1.12
CA ARG A 398 -0.97 2.46 0.45
C ARG A 398 -1.36 1.77 -0.84
N ASP A 399 -0.37 1.53 -1.70
CA ASP A 399 -0.59 0.67 -2.86
C ASP A 399 -0.60 -0.80 -2.42
N CYS A 400 -1.52 -1.59 -2.95
CA CYS A 400 -1.65 -3.03 -2.72
C CYS A 400 -1.52 -3.79 -4.04
N SER A 401 -1.37 -5.11 -3.95
CA SER A 401 -1.46 -5.98 -5.13
C SER A 401 -2.90 -6.26 -5.51
N ALA A 402 -3.80 -6.31 -4.53
CA ALA A 402 -5.24 -6.36 -4.77
C ALA A 402 -6.03 -5.65 -3.67
N VAL A 403 -7.27 -5.31 -4.03
CA VAL A 403 -8.34 -4.90 -3.10
C VAL A 403 -9.60 -5.69 -3.46
N THR A 404 -10.53 -5.82 -2.52
CA THR A 404 -11.75 -6.59 -2.79
C THR A 404 -12.71 -5.86 -3.73
N GLY A 405 -13.48 -6.64 -4.51
CA GLY A 405 -14.56 -6.14 -5.37
C GLY A 405 -15.76 -5.60 -4.61
N ALA A 406 -15.85 -5.83 -3.29
CA ALA A 406 -16.97 -5.37 -2.47
C ALA A 406 -17.07 -3.83 -2.39
N LEU A 407 -15.96 -3.10 -2.48
CA LEU A 407 -15.93 -1.64 -2.60
C LEU A 407 -14.71 -1.20 -3.42
N PHE A 408 -14.91 -0.98 -4.73
CA PHE A 408 -13.84 -0.77 -5.70
C PHE A 408 -14.16 0.38 -6.65
N ALA A 409 -13.41 1.49 -6.56
CA ALA A 409 -13.52 2.62 -7.47
C ALA A 409 -12.50 2.52 -8.62
N THR A 410 -12.93 2.78 -9.84
CA THR A 410 -12.09 2.74 -11.04
C THR A 410 -12.66 3.62 -12.15
N ARG A 411 -11.95 3.68 -13.27
CA ARG A 411 -12.42 4.28 -14.52
C ARG A 411 -13.01 3.23 -15.44
N LYS A 412 -14.03 3.59 -16.21
CA LYS A 412 -14.66 2.73 -17.20
C LYS A 412 -13.65 2.33 -18.26
N ALA A 413 -12.85 3.30 -18.73
CA ALA A 413 -11.77 3.03 -19.69
C ALA A 413 -10.75 1.98 -19.18
N VAL A 414 -10.52 1.92 -17.86
CA VAL A 414 -9.63 0.94 -17.24
C VAL A 414 -10.26 -0.47 -17.24
N LEU A 415 -11.56 -0.58 -16.94
CA LEU A 415 -12.28 -1.86 -17.05
C LEU A 415 -12.33 -2.34 -18.51
N GLU A 416 -12.55 -1.44 -19.46
CA GLU A 416 -12.55 -1.76 -20.89
C GLU A 416 -11.19 -2.31 -21.36
N ALA A 417 -10.08 -1.72 -20.88
CA ALA A 417 -8.73 -2.15 -21.23
C ALA A 417 -8.41 -3.61 -20.85
N VAL A 418 -9.09 -4.18 -19.86
CA VAL A 418 -8.93 -5.57 -19.40
C VAL A 418 -10.16 -6.45 -19.61
N ASN A 419 -11.14 -5.94 -20.36
CA ASN A 419 -12.46 -6.55 -20.60
C ASN A 419 -13.19 -6.96 -19.30
N GLY A 420 -13.10 -6.14 -18.25
CA GLY A 420 -13.80 -6.32 -16.99
C GLY A 420 -13.36 -7.58 -16.22
N PHE A 421 -14.29 -8.23 -15.55
CA PHE A 421 -14.05 -9.46 -14.79
C PHE A 421 -13.93 -10.67 -15.73
N ASP A 422 -13.06 -11.63 -15.38
CA ASP A 422 -13.05 -12.94 -16.05
C ASP A 422 -14.18 -13.82 -15.48
N GLU A 423 -15.17 -14.11 -16.31
CA GLU A 423 -16.37 -14.86 -15.93
C GLU A 423 -16.08 -16.33 -15.55
N GLY A 424 -14.87 -16.83 -15.82
CA GLY A 424 -14.39 -18.11 -15.28
C GLY A 424 -14.14 -18.09 -13.77
N PHE A 425 -13.99 -16.91 -13.17
CA PHE A 425 -13.99 -16.67 -11.72
C PHE A 425 -15.39 -16.26 -11.26
N ALA A 426 -16.35 -17.19 -11.37
CA ALA A 426 -17.76 -16.88 -11.17
C ALA A 426 -18.12 -16.37 -9.76
N LEU A 427 -17.36 -16.75 -8.72
CA LEU A 427 -17.67 -16.40 -7.32
C LEU A 427 -16.47 -15.85 -6.55
N ASP A 428 -15.30 -16.46 -6.70
CA ASP A 428 -14.10 -16.17 -5.91
C ASP A 428 -12.93 -15.82 -6.83
N PHE A 429 -11.97 -15.06 -6.31
CA PHE A 429 -10.79 -14.55 -7.04
C PHE A 429 -11.07 -13.59 -8.20
N ASN A 430 -12.32 -13.23 -8.49
CA ASN A 430 -12.66 -12.33 -9.60
C ASN A 430 -12.06 -10.93 -9.44
N ASP A 431 -12.06 -10.42 -8.20
CA ASP A 431 -11.49 -9.14 -7.82
C ASP A 431 -9.97 -9.16 -7.82
N VAL A 432 -9.36 -10.24 -7.31
CA VAL A 432 -7.91 -10.46 -7.38
C VAL A 432 -7.45 -10.58 -8.83
N ASP A 433 -8.11 -11.38 -9.67
CA ASP A 433 -7.81 -11.49 -11.10
C ASP A 433 -7.90 -10.13 -11.80
N LEU A 434 -8.95 -9.35 -11.52
CA LEU A 434 -9.10 -7.99 -12.04
C LEU A 434 -7.90 -7.12 -11.63
N CYS A 435 -7.56 -7.07 -10.33
CA CYS A 435 -6.42 -6.30 -9.84
C CYS A 435 -5.10 -6.70 -10.50
N LEU A 436 -4.85 -8.01 -10.64
CA LEU A 436 -3.62 -8.52 -11.24
C LEU A 436 -3.53 -8.20 -12.74
N LYS A 437 -4.65 -8.32 -13.49
CA LYS A 437 -4.70 -7.87 -14.90
C LYS A 437 -4.38 -6.39 -15.04
N LEU A 438 -4.91 -5.55 -14.17
CA LEU A 438 -4.63 -4.11 -14.17
C LEU A 438 -3.15 -3.82 -13.88
N ARG A 439 -2.56 -4.53 -12.92
CA ARG A 439 -1.14 -4.41 -12.59
C ARG A 439 -0.22 -4.84 -13.74
N LEU A 440 -0.59 -5.86 -14.50
CA LEU A 440 0.15 -6.25 -15.71
C LEU A 440 0.18 -5.13 -16.78
N LEU A 441 -0.81 -4.23 -16.79
CA LEU A 441 -0.81 -3.03 -17.63
C LEU A 441 -0.08 -1.83 -17.01
N GLY A 442 0.60 -2.01 -15.87
CA GLY A 442 1.34 -0.97 -15.18
C GLY A 442 0.49 -0.09 -14.24
N TYR A 443 -0.79 -0.41 -14.04
CA TYR A 443 -1.62 0.34 -13.11
C TYR A 443 -1.31 0.00 -11.65
N ARG A 444 -1.35 1.02 -10.79
CA ARG A 444 -1.34 0.85 -9.33
C ARG A 444 -2.74 0.53 -8.82
N ILE A 445 -2.81 -0.29 -7.77
CA ILE A 445 -4.02 -0.54 -7.00
C ILE A 445 -3.83 0.10 -5.63
N VAL A 446 -4.75 0.95 -5.20
CA VAL A 446 -4.61 1.75 -3.98
C VAL A 446 -5.65 1.29 -2.95
N TYR A 447 -5.23 1.11 -1.70
CA TYR A 447 -6.12 0.96 -0.56
C TYR A 447 -6.19 2.29 0.20
N THR A 448 -7.40 2.71 0.59
CA THR A 448 -7.62 3.87 1.46
C THR A 448 -8.47 3.53 2.68
N PRO A 449 -8.00 3.83 3.92
CA PRO A 449 -8.80 3.64 5.13
C PRO A 449 -9.85 4.73 5.34
N PHE A 450 -9.84 5.78 4.50
CA PHE A 450 -10.73 6.94 4.62
C PHE A 450 -12.10 6.72 3.94
N ALA A 451 -12.21 5.70 3.09
CA ALA A 451 -13.48 5.15 2.61
C ALA A 451 -13.82 3.89 3.43
N GLU A 452 -14.55 4.06 4.54
CA GLU A 452 -14.86 2.96 5.45
C GLU A 452 -16.34 2.58 5.42
N MET A 453 -16.63 1.29 5.33
CA MET A 453 -17.99 0.73 5.42
C MET A 453 -18.02 -0.50 6.32
N ALA A 454 -19.19 -0.77 6.92
CA ALA A 454 -19.48 -2.10 7.45
C ALA A 454 -19.96 -3.00 6.31
N HIS A 455 -19.56 -4.27 6.32
CA HIS A 455 -19.94 -5.27 5.34
C HIS A 455 -20.48 -6.49 6.08
N HIS A 456 -21.73 -6.88 5.78
CA HIS A 456 -22.42 -7.98 6.46
C HIS A 456 -22.08 -9.38 5.89
N GLU A 457 -21.06 -9.45 5.03
CA GLU A 457 -20.47 -10.59 4.31
C GLU A 457 -21.13 -11.96 4.48
N SER A 458 -21.39 -12.61 3.34
CA SER A 458 -21.79 -14.02 3.27
C SER A 458 -23.15 -14.35 3.90
N ALA A 459 -24.06 -13.39 4.03
CA ALA A 459 -25.46 -13.67 4.38
C ALA A 459 -26.15 -14.65 3.38
N SER A 460 -25.60 -14.80 2.17
CA SER A 460 -26.09 -15.70 1.11
C SER A 460 -25.16 -16.89 0.76
N ARG A 461 -23.93 -16.98 1.30
CA ARG A 461 -22.99 -18.08 0.97
C ARG A 461 -23.21 -19.28 1.87
N THR A 462 -23.31 -20.47 1.27
CA THR A 462 -23.41 -21.75 1.98
C THR A 462 -22.05 -22.32 2.41
N THR A 463 -20.93 -21.85 1.84
CA THR A 463 -19.56 -22.28 2.20
C THR A 463 -18.55 -21.13 2.22
N ASN A 464 -17.64 -21.16 3.21
CA ASN A 464 -16.56 -20.18 3.38
C ASN A 464 -15.32 -20.44 2.50
N PHE A 465 -15.29 -21.53 1.74
CA PHE A 465 -14.16 -21.88 0.88
C PHE A 465 -14.46 -21.59 -0.58
N ALA A 466 -13.42 -21.16 -1.32
CA ALA A 466 -13.50 -21.03 -2.75
C ALA A 466 -13.69 -22.40 -3.41
N PRO A 467 -14.54 -22.52 -4.45
CA PRO A 467 -14.67 -23.77 -5.19
C PRO A 467 -13.30 -24.22 -5.71
N GLY A 468 -12.95 -25.49 -5.50
CA GLY A 468 -11.62 -26.02 -5.84
C GLY A 468 -11.22 -25.81 -7.31
N SER A 469 -12.20 -25.77 -8.21
CA SER A 469 -11.99 -25.45 -9.63
C SER A 469 -11.51 -24.01 -9.86
N GLN A 470 -12.03 -23.03 -9.10
CA GLN A 470 -11.59 -21.63 -9.17
C GLN A 470 -10.22 -21.46 -8.52
N THR A 471 -9.96 -22.11 -7.39
CA THR A 471 -8.62 -22.14 -6.78
C THR A 471 -7.59 -22.72 -7.74
N ALA A 472 -7.87 -23.86 -8.37
CA ALA A 472 -6.98 -24.47 -9.35
C ALA A 472 -6.75 -23.57 -10.57
N ARG A 473 -7.80 -22.89 -11.06
CA ARG A 473 -7.68 -21.90 -12.15
C ARG A 473 -6.80 -20.72 -11.75
N PHE A 474 -7.02 -20.18 -10.56
CA PHE A 474 -6.26 -19.06 -10.02
C PHE A 474 -4.78 -19.41 -9.92
N LEU A 475 -4.46 -20.54 -9.28
CA LEU A 475 -3.08 -21.00 -9.13
C LEU A 475 -2.40 -21.24 -10.49
N ARG A 476 -3.07 -21.90 -11.45
CA ARG A 476 -2.50 -22.08 -12.80
C ARG A 476 -2.17 -20.76 -13.50
N ARG A 477 -2.97 -19.72 -13.27
CA ARG A 477 -2.81 -18.42 -13.94
C ARG A 477 -1.81 -17.50 -13.23
N TRP A 478 -1.79 -17.51 -11.90
CA TRP A 478 -1.17 -16.46 -11.09
C TRP A 478 -0.10 -16.96 -10.11
N HIS A 479 0.33 -18.23 -10.19
CA HIS A 479 1.34 -18.78 -9.26
C HIS A 479 2.62 -17.95 -9.16
N ASP A 480 3.14 -17.40 -10.27
CA ASP A 480 4.38 -16.61 -10.27
C ASP A 480 4.26 -15.34 -9.41
N VAL A 481 3.07 -14.72 -9.39
CA VAL A 481 2.81 -13.50 -8.62
C VAL A 481 2.71 -13.78 -7.12
N LEU A 482 2.37 -15.01 -6.73
CA LEU A 482 2.26 -15.41 -5.33
C LEU A 482 3.63 -15.58 -4.64
N ALA A 483 4.70 -15.82 -5.42
CA ALA A 483 6.03 -16.04 -4.88
C ALA A 483 6.63 -14.75 -4.31
N GLU A 484 6.41 -13.61 -4.97
CA GLU A 484 6.94 -12.30 -4.56
C GLU A 484 5.90 -11.20 -4.80
N ASP A 485 5.00 -11.00 -3.84
CA ASP A 485 4.07 -9.86 -3.87
C ASP A 485 4.83 -8.55 -3.56
N PRO A 486 4.87 -7.55 -4.45
CA PRO A 486 5.60 -6.30 -4.21
C PRO A 486 5.06 -5.47 -3.04
N SER A 487 3.80 -5.65 -2.66
CA SER A 487 3.19 -5.01 -1.49
C SER A 487 3.50 -5.74 -0.17
N TYR A 488 4.27 -6.83 -0.19
CA TYR A 488 4.59 -7.64 0.98
C TYR A 488 6.06 -8.07 1.01
N SER A 489 6.78 -7.74 2.08
CA SER A 489 8.18 -8.15 2.16
C SER A 489 8.30 -9.68 2.32
N PRO A 490 9.25 -10.36 1.64
CA PRO A 490 9.57 -11.77 1.85
C PRO A 490 10.17 -12.01 3.24
N GLN A 491 10.53 -10.95 3.98
CA GLN A 491 10.92 -11.04 5.39
C GLN A 491 9.70 -11.10 6.33
N LEU A 492 8.47 -11.03 5.80
CA LEU A 492 7.24 -11.20 6.57
C LEU A 492 6.72 -12.64 6.48
N ARG A 493 5.99 -13.04 7.52
CA ARG A 493 5.36 -14.36 7.63
C ARG A 493 4.24 -14.54 6.63
N THR A 494 4.18 -15.72 6.03
CA THR A 494 3.11 -16.11 5.09
C THR A 494 2.26 -17.27 5.61
N ASP A 495 2.55 -17.76 6.81
CA ASP A 495 1.85 -18.84 7.51
C ASP A 495 0.72 -18.33 8.44
N THR A 496 0.44 -17.04 8.41
CA THR A 496 -0.60 -16.37 9.21
C THR A 496 -1.10 -15.12 8.48
N ASP A 497 -2.35 -14.73 8.74
CA ASP A 497 -2.93 -13.44 8.35
C ASP A 497 -2.45 -12.27 9.23
N VAL A 498 -1.75 -12.55 10.33
CA VAL A 498 -1.08 -11.54 11.15
C VAL A 498 0.23 -11.15 10.49
N VAL A 499 0.29 -9.92 9.97
CA VAL A 499 1.53 -9.37 9.41
C VAL A 499 2.58 -9.23 10.51
N ALA A 500 3.64 -10.01 10.42
CA ALA A 500 4.77 -9.97 11.34
C ALA A 500 6.07 -10.43 10.64
N PRO A 501 7.25 -9.97 11.09
CA PRO A 501 8.53 -10.44 10.60
C PRO A 501 8.71 -11.95 10.81
N ARG A 502 9.46 -12.60 9.91
CA ARG A 502 9.97 -13.95 10.12
C ARG A 502 11.06 -13.95 11.19
N ALA A 503 11.24 -15.10 11.85
CA ALA A 503 12.22 -15.24 12.92
C ALA A 503 13.67 -15.01 12.45
N ASP A 504 13.96 -15.30 11.18
CA ASP A 504 15.28 -15.15 10.57
C ASP A 504 15.53 -13.76 9.95
N ALA A 505 14.53 -12.87 9.94
CA ALA A 505 14.66 -11.52 9.39
C ALA A 505 15.76 -10.68 10.07
N THR A 506 16.13 -11.04 11.31
CA THR A 506 17.18 -10.39 12.12
C THR A 506 18.27 -11.35 12.59
N ARG A 507 18.45 -12.48 11.89
CA ARG A 507 19.38 -13.54 12.28
C ARG A 507 20.80 -13.05 12.61
N TRP A 508 21.33 -12.12 11.83
CA TRP A 508 22.68 -11.57 12.05
C TRP A 508 22.80 -10.74 13.35
N ILE A 509 21.69 -10.19 13.83
CA ILE A 509 21.63 -9.42 15.10
C ILE A 509 21.63 -10.41 16.26
N THR A 510 20.77 -11.43 16.19
CA THR A 510 20.59 -12.41 17.27
C THR A 510 21.82 -13.31 17.46
N GLU A 511 22.48 -13.73 16.37
CA GLU A 511 23.71 -14.54 16.41
C GLU A 511 24.91 -13.76 16.99
N ARG A 512 24.94 -12.42 16.86
CA ARG A 512 25.97 -11.59 17.52
C ARG A 512 25.75 -11.47 19.02
N GLY A 513 24.49 -11.39 19.46
CA GLY A 513 24.14 -11.31 20.89
C GLY A 513 24.55 -12.56 21.68
N THR A 514 24.44 -13.75 21.08
CA THR A 514 24.85 -15.01 21.72
C THR A 514 26.36 -15.18 21.77
N GLY A 515 27.10 -14.68 20.77
CA GLY A 515 28.57 -14.70 20.77
C GLY A 515 29.20 -13.81 21.85
N ALA A 516 28.57 -12.69 22.20
CA ALA A 516 29.04 -11.80 23.27
C ALA A 516 28.75 -12.34 24.69
N ALA A 517 27.76 -13.24 24.83
CA ALA A 517 27.44 -13.90 26.09
C ALA A 517 28.33 -15.12 26.39
N ALA A 518 28.89 -15.77 25.36
CA ALA A 518 29.79 -16.92 25.49
C ALA A 518 31.24 -16.54 25.85
N GLY A 519 31.56 -15.24 25.93
CA GLY A 519 32.90 -14.72 26.20
C GLY A 519 33.02 -13.88 27.47
N ARG A 520 32.08 -13.98 28.42
CA ARG A 520 32.16 -13.32 29.72
C ARG A 520 32.42 -14.30 30.85
#